data_AF-A0A831M7N4-F1
#
_entry.id   AF-A0A831M7N4-F1
#
_cell.length_a   1.000
_cell.length_b   1.000
_cell.length_c   1.000
_cell.angle_alpha   90.00
_cell.angle_beta   90.00
_cell.angle_gamma   90.00
#
_symmetry.space_group_name_H-M   'P 1'
#
loop_
_entity.id
_entity.type
_entity.pdbx_description
1 polymer ?
#
loop_
_entity_poly.entity_id
_entity_poly.type
_entity_poly.pdbx_seq_one_letter_code
_entity_poly.pdbx_strand_id
1 'polypeptide(L)'
;SLAALRGGLDVLRDGDLRAALPTLRQPALIIHGARDMLVPPAAAQATAAQIPGARLTMIAGAGHAPFLSHPDDFIGALRPFLHE
;
A
#
# COMPACT_ATOMS: atom_id res chain seq x y z
N SER A 1 -15.92 20.31 -0.26
CA SER A 1 -17.16 20.57 -1.03
C SER A 1 -17.63 19.28 -1.70
N LEU A 2 -18.90 19.17 -2.08
CA LEU A 2 -19.43 17.98 -2.78
C LEU A 2 -18.65 17.68 -4.08
N ALA A 3 -18.24 18.72 -4.79
CA ALA A 3 -17.42 18.60 -6.00
C ALA A 3 -16.06 17.94 -5.72
N ALA A 4 -15.37 18.32 -4.64
CA ALA A 4 -14.09 17.72 -4.27
C ALA A 4 -14.22 16.25 -3.87
N LEU A 5 -15.27 15.89 -3.13
CA LEU A 5 -15.54 14.49 -2.78
C LEU A 5 -15.83 13.65 -4.03
N ARG A 6 -16.68 14.16 -4.93
CA ARG A 6 -16.98 13.49 -6.21
C ARG A 6 -15.71 13.25 -7.03
N GLY A 7 -14.90 14.30 -7.21
CA GLY A 7 -13.64 14.20 -7.94
C GLY A 7 -12.68 13.19 -7.32
N GLY A 8 -12.56 13.15 -5.99
CA GLY A 8 -11.75 12.14 -5.30
C GLY A 8 -12.23 10.70 -5.55
N LEU A 9 -13.55 10.46 -5.51
CA LEU A 9 -14.11 9.14 -5.80
C LEU A 9 -13.94 8.74 -7.27
N ASP A 10 -14.02 9.69 -8.20
CA ASP A 10 -13.78 9.42 -9.62
C ASP A 10 -12.31 9.01 -9.86
N VAL A 11 -11.36 9.69 -9.21
CA VAL A 11 -9.92 9.30 -9.26
C VAL A 11 -9.72 7.89 -8.72
N LEU A 12 -10.33 7.54 -7.58
CA LEU A 12 -10.21 6.20 -6.99
C LEU A 12 -10.86 5.11 -7.85
N ARG A 13 -11.96 5.42 -8.54
CA ARG A 13 -12.69 4.47 -9.39
C ARG A 13 -11.98 4.23 -10.71
N ASP A 14 -11.49 5.30 -11.35
CA ASP A 14 -11.07 5.27 -12.75
C ASP A 14 -9.54 5.24 -12.90
N GLY A 15 -8.79 5.54 -11.83
CA GLY A 15 -7.32 5.51 -11.84
C GLY A 15 -6.76 4.08 -11.89
N ASP A 16 -5.96 3.80 -12.92
CA ASP A 16 -5.24 2.52 -13.04
C ASP A 16 -3.76 2.75 -13.39
N LEU A 17 -2.89 2.40 -12.44
CA LEU A 17 -1.43 2.51 -12.59
C LEU A 17 -0.74 1.14 -12.68
N ARG A 18 -1.48 0.03 -12.79
CA ARG A 18 -0.91 -1.32 -12.77
C ARG A 18 0.13 -1.54 -13.88
N ALA A 19 -0.15 -1.02 -15.08
CA ALA A 19 0.77 -1.10 -16.21
C ALA A 19 2.11 -0.39 -15.99
N ALA A 20 2.17 0.58 -15.06
CA ALA A 20 3.40 1.30 -14.74
C ALA A 20 4.25 0.59 -13.69
N LEU A 21 3.69 -0.32 -12.88
CA LEU A 21 4.40 -1.00 -11.79
C LEU A 21 5.69 -1.73 -12.24
N PRO A 22 5.72 -2.47 -13.38
CA PRO A 22 6.93 -3.14 -13.84
C PRO A 22 8.06 -2.20 -14.25
N THR A 23 7.75 -0.91 -14.47
CA THR A 23 8.74 0.10 -14.87
C THR A 23 9.51 0.68 -13.69
N LEU A 24 9.04 0.48 -12.46
CA LEU A 24 9.72 0.93 -11.25
C LEU A 24 11.03 0.15 -11.06
N ARG A 25 12.14 0.87 -10.90
CA ARG A 25 13.49 0.30 -10.69
C ARG A 25 14.04 0.53 -9.28
N GLN A 26 13.31 1.28 -8.48
CA GLN A 26 13.74 1.74 -7.17
C GLN A 26 13.34 0.67 -6.15
N PRO A 27 14.08 0.52 -5.03
CA PRO A 27 13.60 -0.28 -3.92
C PRO A 27 12.18 0.17 -3.53
N ALA A 28 11.29 -0.80 -3.34
CA ALA A 28 9.90 -0.55 -3.02
C ALA A 28 9.46 -1.40 -1.84
N LEU A 29 8.84 -0.78 -0.84
CA LEU A 29 8.23 -1.44 0.29
C LEU A 29 6.72 -1.17 0.28
N ILE A 30 5.93 -2.25 0.28
CA ILE A 30 4.49 -2.22 0.49
C ILE A 30 4.23 -2.65 1.94
N ILE A 31 3.61 -1.79 2.74
CA ILE A 31 3.13 -2.12 4.10
C ILE A 31 1.61 -2.14 4.07
N HIS A 32 1.00 -3.24 4.50
CA HIS A 32 -0.44 -3.43 4.39
C HIS A 32 -1.02 -4.12 5.62
N GLY A 33 -2.25 -3.79 6.01
CA GLY A 33 -2.92 -4.46 7.12
C GLY A 33 -3.51 -5.80 6.70
N ALA A 34 -3.24 -6.86 7.44
CA ALA A 34 -3.69 -8.21 7.08
C ALA A 34 -5.24 -8.39 7.15
N ARG A 35 -5.95 -7.45 7.77
CA ARG A 35 -7.42 -7.43 7.92
C ARG A 35 -8.05 -6.22 7.23
N ASP A 36 -7.39 -5.63 6.24
CA ASP A 36 -7.94 -4.50 5.50
C ASP A 36 -9.18 -4.93 4.69
N MET A 37 -10.32 -4.33 5.03
CA MET A 37 -11.62 -4.56 4.39
C MET A 37 -11.94 -3.51 3.32
N LEU A 38 -11.17 -2.42 3.26
CA LEU A 38 -11.33 -1.37 2.26
C LEU A 38 -10.48 -1.68 1.02
N VAL A 39 -9.23 -2.09 1.24
CA VAL A 39 -8.34 -2.57 0.18
C VAL A 39 -7.92 -4.00 0.54
N PRO A 40 -8.39 -5.04 -0.20
CA PRO A 40 -8.09 -6.41 0.18
C PRO A 40 -6.59 -6.73 0.17
N PRO A 41 -6.07 -7.58 1.08
CA PRO A 41 -4.66 -7.99 1.10
C PRO A 41 -4.13 -8.55 -0.23
N ALA A 42 -5.00 -9.17 -1.03
CA ALA A 42 -4.67 -9.65 -2.36
C ALA A 42 -4.19 -8.53 -3.31
N ALA A 43 -4.69 -7.30 -3.16
CA ALA A 43 -4.26 -6.17 -3.97
C ALA A 43 -2.82 -5.75 -3.64
N ALA A 44 -2.44 -5.77 -2.36
CA ALA A 44 -1.06 -5.52 -1.93
C ALA A 44 -0.10 -6.63 -2.45
N GLN A 45 -0.53 -7.89 -2.38
CA GLN A 45 0.21 -9.03 -2.94
C GLN A 45 0.42 -8.89 -4.45
N ALA A 46 -0.65 -8.57 -5.20
CA ALA A 46 -0.58 -8.36 -6.65
C ALA A 46 0.30 -7.16 -7.03
N THR A 47 0.32 -6.11 -6.20
CA THR A 47 1.18 -4.94 -6.40
C THR A 47 2.65 -5.30 -6.19
N ALA A 48 2.97 -5.96 -5.09
CA ALA A 48 4.33 -6.42 -4.80
C ALA A 48 4.87 -7.38 -5.87
N ALA A 49 4.03 -8.29 -6.38
CA ALA A 49 4.42 -9.23 -7.43
C ALA A 49 4.75 -8.56 -8.78
N GLN A 50 4.24 -7.36 -9.05
CA GLN A 50 4.46 -6.64 -10.31
C GLN A 50 5.65 -5.68 -10.27
N ILE A 51 6.10 -5.26 -9.08
CA ILE A 51 7.21 -4.33 -8.93
C ILE A 51 8.51 -5.14 -8.77
N PRO A 52 9.51 -4.98 -9.66
CA PRO A 52 10.79 -5.67 -9.54
C PRO A 52 11.48 -5.36 -8.21
N GLY A 53 11.77 -6.41 -7.42
CA GLY A 53 12.49 -6.28 -6.15
C GLY A 53 11.66 -5.68 -5.00
N ALA A 54 10.34 -5.55 -5.15
CA ALA A 54 9.49 -5.07 -4.07
C ALA A 54 9.44 -6.03 -2.89
N ARG A 55 9.32 -5.45 -1.70
CA ARG A 55 9.06 -6.16 -0.45
C ARG A 55 7.65 -5.88 0.02
N LEU A 56 7.02 -6.89 0.61
CA LEU A 56 5.69 -6.80 1.16
C LEU A 56 5.72 -7.17 2.64
N THR A 57 5.22 -6.26 3.47
CA THR A 57 5.02 -6.49 4.90
C THR A 57 3.53 -6.44 5.21
N MET A 58 3.01 -7.56 5.72
CA MET A 58 1.65 -7.66 6.24
C MET A 58 1.65 -7.44 7.75
N ILE A 59 0.98 -6.39 8.22
CA ILE A 59 0.81 -6.11 9.64
C ILE A 59 -0.35 -6.95 10.16
N ALA A 60 -0.03 -7.96 10.97
CA ALA A 60 -1.03 -8.86 11.53
C ALA A 60 -2.02 -8.08 12.42
N GLY A 61 -3.31 -8.40 12.32
CA GLY A 61 -4.36 -7.73 13.12
C GLY A 61 -4.77 -6.34 12.64
N ALA A 62 -3.96 -5.65 11.84
CA ALA A 62 -4.26 -4.31 11.33
C ALA A 62 -5.27 -4.31 10.17
N GLY A 63 -6.14 -3.30 10.16
CA GLY A 63 -7.01 -2.96 9.03
C GLY A 63 -6.35 -1.94 8.09
N HIS A 64 -7.15 -1.04 7.51
CA HIS A 64 -6.71 -0.11 6.46
C HIS A 64 -5.62 0.89 6.88
N ALA A 65 -5.59 1.29 8.15
CA ALA A 65 -4.65 2.27 8.67
C ALA A 65 -3.66 1.64 9.67
N PRO A 66 -2.71 0.79 9.21
CA PRO A 66 -1.73 0.17 10.08
C PRO A 66 -0.83 1.20 10.77
N PHE A 67 -0.48 2.31 10.09
CA PHE A 67 0.31 3.41 10.66
C PHE A 67 -0.36 4.12 11.85
N LEU A 68 -1.70 4.05 11.96
CA LEU A 68 -2.45 4.62 13.07
C LEU A 68 -2.71 3.61 14.17
N SER A 69 -3.07 2.38 13.79
CA SER A 69 -3.50 1.33 14.73
C SER A 69 -2.35 0.51 15.32
N HIS A 70 -1.28 0.31 14.55
CA HIS A 70 -0.10 -0.50 14.88
C HIS A 70 1.17 0.31 14.55
N PRO A 71 1.35 1.50 15.15
CA PRO A 71 2.43 2.41 14.78
C PRO A 71 3.82 1.80 14.99
N ASP A 72 4.02 1.01 16.05
CA ASP A 72 5.31 0.39 16.34
C ASP A 72 5.67 -0.66 15.27
N ASP A 73 4.72 -1.51 14.87
CA ASP A 73 4.94 -2.50 13.80
C ASP A 73 5.18 -1.81 12.45
N PHE A 74 4.41 -0.74 12.16
CA PHE A 74 4.58 0.05 10.95
C PHE A 74 5.96 0.70 10.88
N ILE A 75 6.40 1.35 11.98
CA ILE A 75 7.72 1.98 12.07
C ILE A 75 8.85 0.94 12.06
N GLY A 76 8.64 -0.22 12.68
CA GLY A 76 9.56 -1.35 12.67
C GLY A 76 9.79 -1.89 11.26
N ALA A 77 8.76 -1.89 10.41
CA ALA A 77 8.89 -2.25 8.99
C ALA A 77 9.53 -1.12 8.16
N LEU A 78 9.16 0.13 8.41
CA LEU A 78 9.59 1.29 7.62
C LEU A 78 11.06 1.66 7.87
N ARG A 79 11.50 1.72 9.12
CA ARG A 79 12.81 2.30 9.48
C ARG A 79 13.99 1.54 8.87
N PRO A 80 14.06 0.20 8.88
CA PRO A 80 15.15 -0.52 8.23
C PRO A 80 15.24 -0.20 6.74
N PHE A 81 14.09 -0.16 6.05
CA PHE A 81 14.02 0.13 4.62
C PHE A 81 14.55 1.53 4.24
N LEU A 82 14.41 2.53 5.11
CA LEU A 82 14.93 3.88 4.88
C LEU A 82 16.45 4.01 5.01
N HIS A 83 17.12 2.99 5.58
CA HIS A 83 18.56 3.01 5.86
C HIS A 83 19.34 1.98 5.03
N GLU A 84 18.73 1.45 3.97
CA GLU A 84 19.38 0.58 2.98
C GLU A 84 20.01 1.38 1.85
#